data_AF-A0A6L4Z2G5-F1
#
_entry.id   AF-A0A6L4Z2G5-F1
#
_cell.length_a   1.000
_cell.length_b   1.000
_cell.length_c   1.000
_cell.angle_alpha   90.00
_cell.angle_beta   90.00
_cell.angle_gamma   90.00
#
_symmetry.space_group_name_H-M   'P 1'
#
loop_
_entity.id
_entity.type
_entity.pdbx_description
1 polymer ?
#
loop_
_entity_poly.entity_id
_entity_poly.type
_entity_poly.pdbx_seq_one_letter_code
_entity_poly.pdbx_strand_id
1 'polypeptide(L)'
;MLELIFLKYADYRFSKVEKELAGKSTGRRQIGKTDYQARGVLYLPPEARFSKLIELSDDQDLALAINNAMKAIEAENEDLKGVLPK
;
A
#
# COMPACT_ATOMS: atom_id res chain seq x y z
N MET A 1 6.23 -16.07 -4.24
CA MET A 1 6.92 -15.60 -3.01
C MET A 1 7.47 -14.16 -3.13
N LEU A 2 7.71 -13.63 -4.34
CA LEU A 2 8.17 -12.23 -4.48
C LEU A 2 7.10 -11.20 -4.07
N GLU A 3 5.84 -11.57 -4.18
CA GLU A 3 4.67 -10.71 -4.00
C GLU A 3 4.53 -10.28 -2.53
N LEU A 4 4.73 -11.21 -1.59
CA LEU A 4 4.73 -10.94 -0.15
C LEU A 4 5.87 -10.01 0.26
N ILE A 5 7.06 -10.19 -0.32
CA ILE A 5 8.22 -9.33 -0.06
C ILE A 5 7.94 -7.92 -0.56
N PHE A 6 7.36 -7.80 -1.75
CA PHE A 6 6.93 -6.53 -2.32
C PHE A 6 5.91 -5.83 -1.40
N LEU A 7 4.83 -6.52 -0.99
CA LEU A 7 3.82 -5.99 -0.09
C LEU A 7 4.38 -5.55 1.26
N LYS A 8 5.28 -6.34 1.85
CA LYS A 8 5.97 -5.98 3.08
C LYS A 8 6.84 -4.73 2.90
N TYR A 9 7.53 -4.61 1.78
CA TYR A 9 8.35 -3.44 1.47
C TYR A 9 7.49 -2.19 1.23
N ALA A 10 6.42 -2.34 0.46
CA ALA A 10 5.40 -1.33 0.20
C ALA A 10 4.79 -0.79 1.50
N ASP A 11 4.34 -1.68 2.38
CA ASP A 11 3.79 -1.33 3.70
C ASP A 11 4.82 -0.61 4.58
N TYR A 12 6.07 -1.10 4.61
CA TYR A 12 7.15 -0.42 5.33
C TYR A 12 7.40 1.01 4.81
N ARG A 13 7.47 1.19 3.49
CA ARG A 13 7.67 2.50 2.85
C ARG A 13 6.49 3.43 3.12
N PHE A 14 5.28 2.90 3.00
CA PHE A 14 4.04 3.62 3.29
C PHE A 14 4.01 4.09 4.74
N SER A 15 4.19 3.20 5.73
CA SER A 15 4.19 3.56 7.15
C SER A 15 5.30 4.55 7.52
N LYS A 16 6.45 4.50 6.85
CA LYS A 16 7.52 5.48 7.07
C LYS A 16 7.08 6.88 6.62
N VAL A 17 6.52 7.00 5.42
CA VAL A 17 6.01 8.28 4.90
C VAL A 17 4.77 8.75 5.66
N GLU A 18 3.87 7.84 6.03
CA GLU A 18 2.71 8.11 6.88
C GLU A 18 3.14 8.76 8.20
N LYS A 19 4.18 8.23 8.87
CA LYS A 19 4.76 8.86 10.07
C LYS A 19 5.38 10.22 9.80
N GLU A 20 6.12 10.37 8.70
CA GLU A 20 6.72 11.66 8.32
C GLU A 20 5.68 12.72 7.96
N LEU A 21 4.56 12.33 7.34
CA LEU A 21 3.45 13.21 6.99
C LEU A 21 2.58 13.51 8.22
N ALA A 22 2.34 12.52 9.09
CA ALA A 22 1.63 12.69 10.36
C ALA A 22 2.36 13.66 11.31
N GLY A 23 3.69 13.65 11.32
CA GLY A 23 4.48 14.63 12.08
C GLY A 23 4.47 16.05 11.51
N LYS A 24 4.05 16.21 10.25
CA LYS A 24 3.98 17.51 9.54
C LYS A 24 2.55 17.98 9.27
N SER A 25 1.53 17.16 9.52
CA SER A 25 0.13 17.53 9.31
C SER A 25 -0.33 18.46 10.44
N THR A 26 -0.16 19.76 10.23
CA THR A 26 -0.74 20.77 11.10
C THR A 26 -2.26 20.80 10.91
N GLY A 27 -2.98 19.92 11.61
CA GLY A 27 -4.39 20.03 12.05
C GLY A 27 -5.53 20.20 11.02
N ARG A 28 -5.28 20.57 9.76
CA ARG A 28 -6.32 20.87 8.76
C ARG A 28 -6.12 20.23 7.40
N ARG A 29 -4.94 19.66 7.12
CA ARG A 29 -4.66 18.99 5.85
C ARG A 29 -4.78 17.49 6.05
N GLN A 30 -5.82 16.88 5.48
CA GLN A 30 -5.88 15.43 5.34
C GLN A 30 -4.78 15.02 4.37
N ILE A 31 -3.90 14.13 4.84
CA ILE A 31 -2.84 13.56 4.02
C ILE A 31 -3.52 12.76 2.91
N GLY A 32 -3.39 13.22 1.67
CA GLY A 32 -4.00 12.61 0.51
C GLY A 32 -3.05 11.63 -0.16
N LYS A 33 -3.59 10.79 -1.05
CA LYS A 33 -2.78 9.91 -1.91
C LYS A 33 -1.67 10.64 -2.67
N THR A 34 -1.92 11.89 -3.06
CA THR A 34 -0.98 12.75 -3.78
C THR A 34 0.26 13.09 -2.95
N ASP A 35 0.16 13.20 -1.62
CA ASP A 35 1.32 13.45 -0.75
C ASP A 35 2.27 12.26 -0.71
N TYR A 36 1.74 11.04 -0.76
CA TYR A 36 2.52 9.81 -0.85
C TYR A 36 3.19 9.71 -2.22
N GLN A 37 2.42 9.93 -3.30
CA GLN A 37 2.91 9.90 -4.68
C GLN A 37 4.04 10.90 -4.91
N ALA A 38 3.92 12.12 -4.37
CA ALA A 38 4.96 13.14 -4.46
C ALA A 38 6.30 12.73 -3.81
N ARG A 39 6.29 11.74 -2.90
CA ARG A 39 7.49 11.17 -2.28
C ARG A 39 7.98 9.88 -2.94
N GLY A 40 7.39 9.50 -4.06
CA GLY A 40 7.67 8.21 -4.71
C GLY A 40 7.26 7.02 -3.84
N VAL A 41 6.25 7.20 -3.00
CA VAL A 41 5.67 6.13 -2.18
C VAL A 41 4.24 5.91 -2.64
N LEU A 42 3.94 4.65 -2.90
CA LEU A 42 2.63 4.21 -3.34
C LEU A 42 1.62 4.30 -2.19
N TYR A 43 0.42 4.78 -2.49
CA TYR A 43 -0.66 4.80 -1.51
C TYR A 43 -1.17 3.38 -1.29
N LEU A 44 -1.13 2.92 -0.04
CA LEU A 44 -1.60 1.59 0.34
C LEU A 44 -3.03 1.69 0.91
N PRO A 45 -4.06 1.19 0.20
CA PRO A 45 -5.39 1.10 0.77
C PRO A 45 -5.41 0.07 1.92
N PRO A 46 -6.40 0.16 2.82
CA PRO A 46 -6.50 -0.72 3.98
C PRO A 46 -6.61 -2.20 3.59
N GLU A 47 -7.28 -2.55 2.48
CA GLU A 47 -7.30 -3.93 1.97
C GLU A 47 -5.92 -4.44 1.50
N ALA A 48 -4.99 -3.55 1.17
CA ALA A 48 -3.64 -3.89 0.73
C ALA A 48 -2.60 -3.87 1.85
N ARG A 49 -2.99 -3.55 3.08
CA ARG A 49 -2.10 -3.57 4.24
C ARG A 49 -1.64 -4.99 4.51
N PHE A 50 -0.34 -5.15 4.73
CA PHE A 50 0.25 -6.46 5.05
C PHE A 50 -0.42 -7.09 6.28
N SER A 51 -0.75 -6.28 7.29
CA SER A 51 -1.50 -6.72 8.47
C SER A 51 -2.84 -7.40 8.14
N LYS A 52 -3.54 -6.93 7.11
CA LYS A 52 -4.82 -7.53 6.68
C LYS A 52 -4.62 -8.86 5.97
N LEU A 53 -3.57 -8.96 5.16
CA LEU A 53 -3.22 -10.17 4.44
C LEU A 53 -2.79 -11.29 5.39
N ILE A 54 -2.00 -10.98 6.41
CA ILE A 54 -1.58 -11.99 7.41
C ILE A 54 -2.71 -12.38 8.38
N GLU A 55 -3.77 -11.57 8.51
CA GLU A 55 -4.97 -11.94 9.27
C GLU A 55 -5.83 -12.95 8.51
N LEU A 56 -5.77 -12.95 7.18
CA LEU A 56 -6.52 -13.85 6.29
C LEU A 56 -5.82 -15.21 6.13
N SER A 57 -5.31 -15.78 7.24
CA SER A 57 -4.35 -16.89 7.35
C SER A 57 -4.70 -18.23 6.67
N ASP A 58 -5.67 -18.29 5.76
CA ASP A 58 -5.88 -19.42 4.85
C ASP A 58 -5.09 -19.21 3.55
N ASP A 59 -4.18 -20.13 3.23
CA ASP A 59 -3.32 -20.07 2.04
C ASP A 59 -4.08 -19.84 0.73
N GLN A 60 -5.33 -20.32 0.63
CA GLN A 60 -6.19 -20.11 -0.55
C GLN A 60 -6.67 -18.66 -0.67
N ASP A 61 -7.02 -18.02 0.45
CA ASP A 61 -7.49 -16.64 0.46
C ASP A 61 -6.34 -15.65 0.43
N LEU A 62 -5.16 -16.00 0.94
CA LEU A 62 -3.98 -15.16 0.92
C LEU A 62 -3.56 -14.78 -0.50
N ALA A 63 -3.50 -15.76 -1.42
CA ALA A 63 -3.12 -15.51 -2.81
C ALA A 63 -4.14 -14.60 -3.53
N LEU A 64 -5.42 -14.76 -3.24
CA LEU A 64 -6.49 -13.91 -3.78
C LEU A 64 -6.44 -12.51 -3.17
N ALA A 65 -6.20 -12.42 -1.86
CA ALA A 65 -6.09 -11.15 -1.14
C ALA A 65 -4.88 -10.34 -1.60
N ILE A 66 -3.73 -10.98 -1.86
CA ILE A 66 -2.54 -10.35 -2.46
C ILE A 66 -2.88 -9.78 -3.84
N ASN A 67 -3.57 -10.55 -4.70
CA ASN A 67 -3.99 -10.08 -6.01
C ASN A 67 -4.97 -8.90 -5.93
N ASN A 68 -5.92 -8.96 -5.00
CA ASN A 68 -6.87 -7.86 -4.77
C ASN A 68 -6.17 -6.62 -4.23
N ALA A 69 -5.22 -6.79 -3.32
CA ALA A 69 -4.38 -5.72 -2.79
C ALA A 69 -3.61 -5.01 -3.92
N MET A 70 -2.98 -5.78 -4.81
CA MET A 70 -2.23 -5.25 -5.95
C MET A 70 -3.15 -4.44 -6.89
N LYS A 71 -4.35 -4.95 -7.19
CA LYS A 71 -5.35 -4.24 -8.01
C LYS A 71 -5.86 -2.97 -7.33
N ALA A 72 -6.11 -3.00 -6.02
CA ALA A 72 -6.56 -1.85 -5.25
C ALA A 72 -5.47 -0.76 -5.22
N ILE A 73 -4.20 -1.15 -5.07
CA ILE A 73 -3.06 -0.23 -5.18
C ILE A 73 -3.01 0.39 -6.58
N GLU A 74 -3.10 -0.39 -7.67
CA GLU A 74 -3.11 0.17 -9.04
C GLU A 74 -4.31 1.11 -9.27
N ALA A 75 -5.48 0.79 -8.72
CA ALA A 75 -6.68 1.61 -8.86
C ALA A 75 -6.54 2.96 -8.14
N GLU A 76 -5.88 2.99 -6.99
CA GLU A 76 -5.63 4.23 -6.24
C GLU A 76 -4.40 5.01 -6.75
N ASN A 77 -3.50 4.36 -7.48
CA ASN A 77 -2.25 4.93 -7.97
C ASN A 77 -2.12 4.76 -9.48
N GLU A 78 -2.71 5.68 -10.24
CA GLU A 78 -2.62 5.68 -11.71
C GLU A 78 -1.17 5.68 -12.23
N ASP A 79 -0.26 6.33 -11.50
CA ASP A 79 1.18 6.38 -11.81
C ASP A 79 1.88 5.01 -11.76
N LEU A 80 1.27 4.02 -11.10
CA LEU A 80 1.82 2.66 -10.93
C LEU A 80 1.12 1.62 -11.80
N LYS A 81 0.15 2.05 -12.60
CA LYS A 81 -0.61 1.18 -13.51
C LYS A 81 0.33 0.51 -14.50
N GLY A 82 0.48 -0.82 -14.39
CA GLY A 82 1.35 -1.62 -15.26
C GLY A 82 2.81 -1.69 -14.82
N VAL A 83 3.17 -1.12 -13.67
CA VAL A 83 4.53 -1.20 -13.08
C VAL A 83 4.63 -2.36 -12.09
N LEU A 84 3.50 -2.77 -11.50
CA LEU A 84 3.48 -3.87 -10.53
C LEU A 84 3.58 -5.23 -11.24
N PRO A 85 4.43 -6.15 -10.72
CA PRO A 85 4.54 -7.51 -11.25
C PRO A 85 3.23 -8.26 -11.04
N LYS A 86 2.71 -8.93 -12.07
CA LYS A 86 1.45 -9.68 -12.05
C LYS A 86 1.67 -11.18 -11.93
#